data_AF-A0A4Q5C979-F1
#
_entry.id   AF-A0A4Q5C979-F1
#
_cell.length_a   1.000
_cell.length_b   1.000
_cell.length_c   1.000
_cell.angle_alpha   90.00
_cell.angle_beta   90.00
_cell.angle_gamma   90.00
#
_symmetry.space_group_name_H-M   'P 1'
#
loop_
_entity.id
_entity.type
_entity.pdbx_description
1 polymer ?
#
loop_
_entity_poly.entity_id
_entity_poly.type
_entity_poly.pdbx_seq_one_letter_code
_entity_poly.pdbx_strand_id
1 'polypeptide(L)' 'MNLIMVLLIGTSIGLILSRFIFKEKPVGSLRVDQSDPDSGPYLFLELSHEGVDAIYKKKYVVLKVNIQDYISHE' A
#
# COMPACT_ATOMS: atom_id res chain seq x y z
N MET A 1 -0.37 -32.50 27.38
CA MET A 1 -0.62 -31.52 26.31
C MET A 1 -1.39 -32.21 25.20
N ASN A 2 -2.64 -31.80 24.92
CA ASN A 2 -3.49 -32.51 23.96
C ASN A 2 -3.01 -32.22 22.52
N LEU A 3 -2.97 -33.22 21.64
CA LEU A 3 -2.53 -33.05 20.24
C LEU A 3 -3.36 -31.96 19.53
N ILE A 4 -4.66 -31.93 19.84
CA ILE A 4 -5.61 -30.93 19.33
C ILE A 4 -5.21 -29.51 19.75
N MET A 5 -4.73 -29.32 20.99
CA MET A 5 -4.27 -28.02 21.47
C MET A 5 -3.03 -27.54 20.69
N VAL A 6 -2.07 -28.42 20.43
CA VAL A 6 -0.85 -28.06 19.68
C VAL A 6 -1.19 -27.67 18.24
N LEU A 7 -2.10 -28.40 17.59
CA LEU A 7 -2.55 -28.11 16.24
C LEU A 7 -3.26 -26.75 16.14
N LEU A 8 -4.14 -26.45 17.11
CA LEU A 8 -4.89 -25.19 17.14
C LEU A 8 -3.95 -23.98 17.32
N ILE A 9 -2.96 -24.10 18.21
CA ILE A 9 -1.99 -23.03 18.45
C ILE A 9 -1.12 -22.82 17.20
N GLY A 10 -0.57 -23.89 16.63
CA GLY A 10 0.27 -23.80 15.43
C GLY A 10 -0.48 -23.20 14.25
N THR A 11 -1.71 -23.64 14.01
CA THR A 11 -2.57 -23.11 12.93
C THR A 11 -2.90 -21.63 13.16
N SER A 12 -3.24 -21.25 14.39
CA SER A 12 -3.55 -19.86 14.73
C SER A 12 -2.35 -18.94 14.48
N ILE A 13 -1.15 -19.36 14.88
CA ILE A 13 0.08 -18.60 14.64
C ILE A 13 0.36 -18.48 13.13
N GLY A 14 0.24 -19.59 12.39
CA GLY A 14 0.42 -19.57 10.93
C GLY A 14 -0.56 -18.64 10.22
N LEU A 15 -1.83 -18.61 10.64
CA LEU A 15 -2.85 -17.69 10.11
C LEU A 15 -2.55 -16.23 10.43
N ILE A 16 -2.01 -15.94 11.62
CA ILE A 16 -1.63 -14.58 12.00
C ILE A 16 -0.42 -14.13 11.17
N LEU A 17 0.64 -14.94 11.08
CA LEU A 17 1.87 -14.59 10.35
C LEU A 17 1.64 -14.44 8.84
N SER A 18 0.85 -15.33 8.24
CA SER A 18 0.53 -15.24 6.81
C SER A 18 -0.13 -13.91 6.46
N ARG A 19 -1.06 -13.41 7.28
CA ARG A 19 -1.68 -12.09 7.07
C ARG A 19 -0.69 -10.94 7.01
N PHE A 20 0.40 -11.00 7.76
CA PHE A 20 1.43 -9.95 7.74
C PHE A 20 2.34 -10.05 6.52
N ILE A 21 2.73 -11.26 6.12
CA ILE A 21 3.65 -11.49 5.00
C ILE A 21 2.96 -11.21 3.66
N PHE A 22 1.71 -11.63 3.51
CA PHE A 22 0.93 -11.46 2.28
C PHE A 22 0.27 -10.08 2.16
N LYS A 23 0.52 -9.17 3.11
CA LYS A 23 0.02 -7.80 2.98
C LYS A 23 0.75 -7.13 1.82
N GLU A 24 0.02 -6.82 0.75
CA GLU A 24 0.59 -6.18 -0.43
C GLU A 24 1.24 -4.85 -0.02
N LYS A 25 2.58 -4.79 -0.16
CA LYS A 25 3.32 -3.57 0.09
C LYS A 25 3.03 -2.59 -1.05
N PRO A 26 2.66 -1.34 -0.75
CA PRO A 26 2.44 -0.35 -1.80
C PRO A 26 3.73 -0.14 -2.58
N VAL A 27 3.62 -0.11 -3.91
CA VAL A 27 4.78 0.01 -4.83
C VAL A 27 5.26 1.46 -4.96
N GLY A 28 4.50 2.40 -4.41
CA GLY A 28 4.76 3.82 -4.47
C GLY A 28 3.60 4.59 -3.84
N SER A 29 3.61 5.91 -4.06
CA SER A 29 2.59 6.82 -3.59
C SER A 29 1.86 7.46 -4.77
N LEU A 30 0.55 7.62 -4.64
CA LEU A 30 -0.25 8.47 -5.51
C LEU A 30 -0.56 9.74 -4.73
N ARG A 31 0.11 10.83 -5.08
CA ARG A 31 -0.08 12.13 -4.45
C ARG A 31 -1.22 12.85 -5.16
N VAL A 32 -2.19 13.31 -4.38
CA VAL A 32 -3.33 14.11 -4.83
C VAL A 32 -3.10 15.53 -4.32
N ASP A 33 -2.99 16.47 -5.24
CA ASP A 33 -2.81 17.89 -4.97
C ASP A 33 -4.09 18.62 -5.36
N GLN A 34 -4.73 19.29 -4.41
CA GLN A 34 -5.99 20.03 -4.63
C GLN A 34 -5.80 21.53 -4.47
N SER A 35 -4.56 22.02 -4.50
CA SER A 35 -4.27 23.41 -4.16
C SER A 35 -4.75 24.42 -5.22
N ASP A 36 -5.11 23.96 -6.43
CA ASP A 36 -5.74 24.78 -7.47
C ASP A 36 -7.27 24.55 -7.48
N PRO A 37 -8.08 25.50 -6.98
CA PRO A 37 -9.52 25.37 -6.91
C PRO A 37 -10.21 25.41 -8.28
N ASP A 38 -9.54 25.93 -9.32
CA ASP A 38 -10.12 26.13 -10.66
C ASP A 38 -9.83 24.96 -11.60
N SER A 39 -8.73 24.23 -11.37
CA SER A 39 -8.26 23.16 -12.28
C SER A 39 -8.58 21.74 -11.84
N GLY A 40 -9.18 21.54 -10.66
CA GLY A 40 -9.46 20.22 -10.10
C GLY A 40 -8.20 19.48 -9.59
N PRO A 41 -8.34 18.29 -8.98
CA PRO A 41 -7.24 17.63 -8.29
C PRO A 41 -6.19 17.07 -9.26
N TYR A 42 -4.93 17.47 -9.08
CA TYR A 42 -3.80 16.92 -9.80
C TYR A 42 -3.31 15.62 -9.16
N LEU A 43 -2.93 14.65 -9.99
CA LEU A 43 -2.42 13.35 -9.56
C LEU A 43 -0.95 13.20 -9.96
N PHE A 44 -0.09 12.99 -8.97
CA PHE A 44 1.33 12.70 -9.17
C PHE A 44 1.64 11.28 -8.73
N LEU A 45 2.19 10.49 -9.65
CA LEU A 45 2.63 9.12 -9.37
C LEU A 45 4.10 9.14 -8.93
N GLU A 46 4.34 8.74 -7.68
CA GLU A 46 5.68 8.65 -7.09
C GLU A 46 6.05 7.18 -6.90
N LEU A 47 7.04 6.70 -7.66
CA LEU A 47 7.46 5.30 -7.63
C LEU A 47 8.89 5.19 -7.11
N SER A 48 9.13 4.18 -6.27
CA SER A 48 10.50 3.74 -5.99
C SER A 48 11.07 2.95 -7.18
N HIS A 49 12.37 2.73 -7.22
CA HIS A 49 13.00 1.89 -8.25
C HIS A 49 12.38 0.48 -8.31
N GLU A 50 12.08 -0.11 -7.16
CA GLU A 50 11.36 -1.40 -7.08
C GLU A 50 9.91 -1.29 -7.57
N GLY A 51 9.27 -0.13 -7.37
CA GLY A 51 7.90 0.11 -7.81
C GLY A 51 7.75 0.23 -9.32
N VAL A 52 8.74 0.83 -9.98
CA VAL A 52 8.81 0.88 -11.45
C VAL A 52 8.85 -0.55 -12.02
N ASP A 53 9.75 -1.38 -11.50
CA ASP A 53 9.85 -2.79 -11.88
C ASP A 53 8.54 -3.56 -11.66
N ALA A 54 7.84 -3.28 -10.55
CA ALA A 54 6.57 -3.92 -10.23
C ALA A 54 5.47 -3.54 -11.22
N ILE A 55 5.40 -2.29 -11.67
CA ILE A 55 4.40 -1.83 -12.65
C ILE A 55 4.61 -2.48 -14.02
N TYR A 56 5.85 -2.69 -14.45
CA TYR A 56 6.11 -3.37 -15.72
C TYR A 56 5.79 -4.88 -15.68
N LYS A 57 5.86 -5.52 -14.50
CA LYS A 57 5.72 -6.97 -14.35
C LYS A 57 4.34 -7.42 -13.89
N LYS A 58 3.54 -6.55 -13.26
CA LYS A 58 2.26 -6.90 -12.63
C LYS A 58 1.09 -6.23 -13.32
N LYS A 59 -0.02 -6.97 -13.45
CA LYS A 59 -1.28 -6.44 -14.01
C LYS A 59 -1.95 -5.39 -13.12
N TYR A 60 -1.77 -5.51 -11.81
CA TYR A 60 -2.30 -4.59 -10.80
C TYR A 60 -1.26 -4.33 -9.73
N VAL A 61 -1.25 -3.10 -9.20
CA VAL A 61 -0.39 -2.69 -8.10
C VAL A 61 -1.18 -1.87 -7.09
N VAL A 62 -0.75 -1.92 -5.83
CA VAL A 62 -1.30 -1.08 -4.76
C VAL A 62 -0.42 0.15 -4.60
N LEU A 63 -1.03 1.34 -4.52
CA LEU A 63 -0.36 2.60 -4.26
C LEU A 63 -0.86 3.17 -2.92
N LYS A 64 0.03 3.82 -2.18
CA LYS A 64 -0.36 4.59 -1.00
C LYS A 64 -0.89 5.95 -1.46
N VAL A 65 -2.15 6.24 -1.20
CA VAL A 65 -2.72 7.56 -1.53
C VAL A 65 -2.27 8.58 -0.49
N ASN A 66 -1.71 9.70 -0.94
CA ASN A 66 -1.32 10.82 -0.11
C ASN A 66 -2.06 12.08 -0.58
N ILE A 67 -3.00 12.57 0.23
CA ILE A 67 -3.78 13.78 -0.07
C ILE A 67 -3.14 14.91 0.73
N GLN A 68 -2.47 15.83 0.06
CA GLN A 68 -1.80 16.98 0.68
C GLN A 68 -1.87 18.18 -0.25
N ASP A 69 -2.27 19.32 0.30
CA ASP A 69 -2.25 20.62 -0.38
C ASP A 69 -0.89 21.27 -0.12
N TYR A 70 -0.08 21.39 -1.17
CA TYR A 70 1.30 21.87 -1.06
C TYR A 70 1.45 23.35 -1.42
N ILE A 71 0.45 23.96 -2.07
CA ILE A 71 0.48 25.40 -2.33
C ILE A 71 -0.20 26.10 -1.14
N SER A 72 0.61 26.75 -0.32
CA SER A 72 0.11 27.67 0.71
C SER A 72 -0.55 28.86 0.03
N HIS A 73 -1.82 29.10 0.32
CA HIS A 73 -2.46 30.37 -0.01
C HIS A 73 -1.92 31.43 0.96
N GLU A 74 -0.86 32.14 0.56
CA GLU A 74 -0.51 33.45 1.13
C GLU A 74 -1.35 34.56 0.47
#